data_AF-A0A377NEA4-F1
#
_entry.id   AF-A0A377NEA4-F1
#
_cell.length_a   1.000
_cell.length_b   1.000
_cell.length_c   1.000
_cell.angle_alpha   90.00
_cell.angle_beta   90.00
_cell.angle_gamma   90.00
#
_symmetry.space_group_name_H-M   'P 1'
#
loop_
_entity.id
_entity.type
_entity.pdbx_description
1 polymer ?
#
loop_
_entity_poly.entity_id
_entity_poly.type
_entity_poly.pdbx_seq_one_letter_code
_entity_poly.pdbx_strand_id
1 'polypeptide(L)'
;MRSHDIFNKITCADTLLSFDGIIPSLSDFQEKLITLIEQFSFSLKAEKHLVIEVERLCHQVCHYLDIRVSHSLQSKDLKWDDYLLLHHFYGYPTPALTDNISLEALLNSHDETISQYAIKLLALSCNLHKNDEHSLQLLALYQHKLVKPEPIKQDDDITGRSQVEERFIIEETDEVEISTNKRQLWHTPALPS
;
A
#
# COMPACT_ATOMS: atom_id res chain seq x y z
N MET A 1 17.15 4.75 -8.73
CA MET A 1 15.87 4.89 -8.00
C MET A 1 15.93 3.95 -6.82
N ARG A 2 15.50 4.35 -5.61
CA ARG A 2 15.62 3.47 -4.43
C ARG A 2 14.56 2.39 -4.46
N SER A 3 14.79 1.28 -3.77
CA SER A 3 13.82 0.19 -3.64
C SER A 3 12.45 0.71 -3.18
N HIS A 4 12.46 1.69 -2.29
CA HIS A 4 11.25 2.32 -1.74
C HIS A 4 10.39 3.00 -2.79
N ASP A 5 11.01 3.79 -3.69
CA ASP A 5 10.29 4.52 -4.73
C ASP A 5 9.66 3.54 -5.74
N ILE A 6 10.35 2.43 -6.02
CA ILE A 6 9.86 1.37 -6.91
C ILE A 6 8.70 0.63 -6.26
N PHE A 7 8.84 0.25 -4.99
CA PHE A 7 7.76 -0.39 -4.24
C PHE A 7 6.52 0.50 -4.18
N ASN A 8 6.68 1.81 -3.98
CA ASN A 8 5.55 2.75 -4.03
C ASN A 8 4.84 2.72 -5.40
N LYS A 9 5.57 2.63 -6.52
CA LYS A 9 4.96 2.46 -7.85
C LYS A 9 4.18 1.14 -7.98
N ILE A 10 4.69 0.06 -7.41
CA ILE A 10 3.96 -1.23 -7.34
C ILE A 10 2.67 -1.05 -6.54
N THR A 11 2.71 -0.37 -5.39
CA THR A 11 1.49 -0.08 -4.60
C THR A 11 0.51 0.87 -5.31
N CYS A 12 1.00 1.81 -6.13
CA CYS A 12 0.14 2.63 -6.97
C CYS A 12 -0.59 1.79 -8.03
N ALA A 13 0.10 0.83 -8.65
CA ALA A 13 -0.53 -0.11 -9.58
C ALA A 13 -1.63 -0.91 -8.87
N ASP A 14 -1.36 -1.46 -7.69
CA ASP A 14 -2.36 -2.12 -6.85
C ASP A 14 -3.57 -1.21 -6.54
N THR A 15 -3.29 0.03 -6.12
CA THR A 15 -4.34 1.00 -5.79
C THR A 15 -5.25 1.27 -6.99
N LEU A 16 -4.69 1.42 -8.18
CA LEU A 16 -5.47 1.59 -9.42
C LEU A 16 -6.33 0.36 -9.73
N LEU A 17 -5.81 -0.85 -9.50
CA LEU A 17 -6.59 -2.09 -9.63
C LEU A 17 -7.75 -2.13 -8.61
N SER A 18 -7.55 -1.58 -7.41
CA SER A 18 -8.57 -1.47 -6.37
C SER A 18 -9.77 -0.59 -6.75
N PHE A 19 -9.52 0.40 -7.61
CA PHE A 19 -10.53 1.34 -8.11
C PHE A 19 -11.10 0.93 -9.47
N ASP A 20 -10.99 -0.35 -9.83
CA ASP A 20 -11.41 -0.89 -11.13
C ASP A 20 -10.79 -0.17 -12.33
N GLY A 21 -9.57 0.36 -12.15
CA GLY A 21 -8.82 1.10 -13.16
C GLY A 21 -8.84 0.42 -14.53
N ILE A 22 -8.93 1.23 -15.58
CA ILE A 22 -8.92 0.71 -16.95
C ILE A 22 -7.51 0.21 -17.25
N ILE A 23 -7.41 -1.07 -17.62
CA ILE A 23 -6.19 -1.68 -18.15
C ILE A 23 -6.34 -1.70 -19.67
N PRO A 24 -5.64 -0.81 -20.42
CA PRO A 24 -5.83 -0.73 -21.88
C PRO A 24 -5.33 -1.98 -22.61
N SER A 25 -4.29 -2.61 -22.08
CA SER A 25 -3.64 -3.80 -22.63
C SER A 25 -3.05 -4.64 -21.49
N LEU A 26 -3.38 -5.94 -21.45
CA LEU A 26 -2.84 -6.87 -20.45
C LEU A 26 -1.35 -7.12 -20.64
N SER A 27 -0.88 -7.22 -21.90
CA SER A 27 0.55 -7.39 -22.20
C SER A 27 1.36 -6.19 -21.74
N ASP A 28 0.93 -4.97 -22.08
CA ASP A 28 1.66 -3.76 -21.72
C ASP A 28 1.67 -3.55 -20.21
N PHE A 29 0.59 -3.98 -19.54
CA PHE A 29 0.52 -3.94 -18.09
C PHE A 29 1.46 -4.95 -17.46
N GLN A 30 1.51 -6.18 -17.98
CA GLN A 30 2.47 -7.21 -17.55
C GLN A 30 3.91 -6.72 -17.72
N GLU A 31 4.27 -6.20 -18.88
CA GLU A 31 5.63 -5.67 -19.16
C GLU A 31 6.03 -4.57 -18.17
N LYS A 32 5.10 -3.69 -17.80
CA LYS A 32 5.33 -2.66 -16.78
C LYS A 32 5.57 -3.26 -15.40
N LEU A 33 4.79 -4.27 -15.00
CA LEU A 33 4.98 -4.96 -13.72
C LEU A 33 6.32 -5.71 -13.70
N ILE A 34 6.67 -6.42 -14.77
CA ILE A 34 7.98 -7.09 -14.94
C ILE A 34 9.10 -6.07 -14.74
N THR A 35 9.05 -4.95 -15.47
CA THR A 35 10.07 -3.89 -15.38
C THR A 35 10.19 -3.34 -13.96
N LEU A 36 9.07 -3.15 -13.24
CA LEU A 36 9.10 -2.68 -11.85
C LEU A 36 9.72 -3.71 -10.91
N ILE A 37 9.41 -4.99 -11.07
CA ILE A 37 9.95 -6.07 -10.23
C ILE A 37 11.45 -6.25 -10.47
N GLU A 38 11.90 -6.21 -11.72
CA GLU A 38 13.33 -6.25 -12.05
C GLU A 38 14.08 -5.07 -11.45
N GLN A 39 13.54 -3.85 -11.59
CA GLN A 39 14.12 -2.66 -10.96
C GLN A 39 14.15 -2.78 -9.44
N PHE A 40 13.09 -3.33 -8.83
CA PHE A 40 13.01 -3.51 -7.39
C PHE A 40 14.08 -4.48 -6.89
N SER A 41 14.20 -5.64 -7.54
CA SER A 41 15.23 -6.65 -7.26
C SER A 41 16.63 -6.06 -7.41
N PHE A 42 16.88 -5.34 -8.51
CA PHE A 42 18.16 -4.68 -8.76
C PHE A 42 18.50 -3.65 -7.68
N SER A 43 17.55 -2.77 -7.33
CA SER A 43 17.77 -1.76 -6.31
C SER A 43 17.99 -2.35 -4.92
N LEU A 44 17.27 -3.42 -4.54
CA LEU A 44 17.51 -4.09 -3.27
C LEU A 44 18.90 -4.74 -3.20
N LYS A 45 19.35 -5.37 -4.30
CA LYS A 45 20.71 -5.93 -4.41
C LYS A 45 21.77 -4.83 -4.35
N ALA A 46 21.53 -3.68 -4.99
CA ALA A 46 22.41 -2.52 -4.91
C ALA A 46 22.46 -1.89 -3.52
N GLU A 47 21.36 -1.96 -2.77
CA GLU A 47 21.25 -1.57 -1.35
C GLU A 47 21.91 -2.58 -0.39
N LYS A 48 22.51 -3.65 -0.92
CA LYS A 48 23.26 -4.70 -0.20
C LYS A 48 22.42 -5.61 0.70
N HIS A 49 21.13 -5.75 0.40
CA HIS A 49 20.28 -6.74 1.06
C HIS A 49 20.67 -8.17 0.64
N LEU A 50 20.38 -9.16 1.50
CA LEU A 50 20.73 -10.55 1.22
C LEU A 50 19.98 -11.06 -0.01
N VAL A 51 20.72 -11.60 -0.98
CA VAL A 51 20.16 -12.05 -2.28
C VAL A 51 18.99 -13.01 -2.11
N ILE A 52 19.08 -13.95 -1.17
CA ILE A 52 18.01 -14.92 -0.88
C ILE A 52 16.73 -14.24 -0.38
N GLU A 53 16.85 -13.19 0.43
CA GLU A 53 15.71 -12.43 0.94
C GLU A 53 15.10 -11.55 -0.14
N VAL A 54 15.93 -10.96 -1.01
CA VAL A 54 15.48 -10.21 -2.18
C VAL A 54 14.68 -11.09 -3.13
N GLU A 55 15.20 -12.27 -3.48
CA GLU A 55 14.50 -13.23 -4.34
C GLU A 55 13.17 -13.68 -3.72
N ARG A 56 13.17 -14.01 -2.43
CA ARG A 56 11.96 -14.40 -1.70
C ARG A 56 10.92 -13.28 -1.68
N LEU A 57 11.35 -12.04 -1.47
CA LEU A 57 10.45 -10.88 -1.48
C LEU A 57 9.89 -10.61 -2.88
N CYS A 58 10.72 -10.68 -3.93
CA CYS A 58 10.26 -10.50 -5.31
C CYS A 58 9.26 -11.60 -5.72
N HIS A 59 9.50 -12.84 -5.31
CA HIS A 59 8.55 -13.93 -5.52
C HIS A 59 7.21 -13.64 -4.84
N GLN A 60 7.23 -13.17 -3.58
CA GLN A 60 6.00 -12.80 -2.87
C GLN A 60 5.25 -11.64 -3.54
N VAL A 61 5.96 -10.66 -4.08
CA VAL A 61 5.37 -9.57 -4.88
C VAL A 61 4.70 -10.11 -6.14
N CYS A 62 5.35 -11.03 -6.87
CA CYS A 62 4.78 -11.67 -8.06
C CYS A 62 3.48 -12.41 -7.71
N HIS A 63 3.53 -13.25 -6.68
CA HIS A 63 2.38 -14.03 -6.20
C HIS A 63 1.20 -13.13 -5.83
N TYR A 64 1.45 -12.09 -5.05
CA TYR A 64 0.42 -11.11 -4.67
C TYR A 64 -0.20 -10.42 -5.88
N LEU A 65 0.62 -9.92 -6.82
CA LEU A 65 0.15 -9.21 -8.00
C LEU A 65 -0.65 -10.12 -8.93
N ASP A 66 -0.24 -11.38 -9.12
CA ASP A 66 -0.99 -12.34 -9.93
C ASP A 66 -2.40 -12.57 -9.39
N ILE A 67 -2.56 -12.72 -8.07
CA ILE A 67 -3.87 -12.85 -7.42
C ILE A 67 -4.66 -11.54 -7.56
N ARG A 68 -4.01 -10.39 -7.29
CA ARG A 68 -4.66 -9.07 -7.34
C ARG A 68 -5.21 -8.75 -8.72
N VAL A 69 -4.41 -8.95 -9.76
CA VAL A 69 -4.84 -8.69 -11.14
C VAL A 69 -5.94 -9.66 -11.53
N SER A 70 -5.78 -10.95 -11.25
CA SER A 70 -6.82 -11.95 -11.51
C SER A 70 -8.16 -11.55 -10.89
N HIS A 71 -8.17 -11.12 -9.63
CA HIS A 71 -9.38 -10.65 -8.96
C HIS A 71 -9.98 -9.39 -9.63
N SER A 72 -9.15 -8.43 -10.05
CA SER A 72 -9.63 -7.21 -10.75
C SER A 72 -10.20 -7.48 -12.14
N LEU A 73 -9.81 -8.59 -12.77
CA LEU A 73 -10.27 -8.99 -14.11
C LEU A 73 -11.53 -9.86 -14.08
N GLN A 74 -11.86 -10.48 -12.94
CA GLN A 74 -13.05 -11.34 -12.80
C GLN A 74 -14.35 -10.63 -13.21
N SER A 75 -14.47 -9.34 -12.91
CA SER A 75 -15.65 -8.54 -13.29
C SER A 75 -15.72 -8.20 -14.78
N LYS A 76 -14.61 -8.40 -15.53
CA LYS A 76 -14.43 -7.98 -16.93
C LYS A 76 -14.37 -9.16 -17.91
N ASP A 77 -14.58 -10.39 -17.44
CA ASP A 77 -14.46 -11.65 -18.23
C ASP A 77 -13.10 -11.79 -18.95
N LEU A 78 -12.05 -11.25 -18.34
CA LEU A 78 -10.67 -11.35 -18.81
C LEU A 78 -9.87 -12.30 -17.91
N LYS A 79 -8.84 -12.93 -18.48
CA LYS A 79 -7.98 -13.88 -17.78
C LYS A 79 -6.54 -13.40 -17.71
N TRP A 80 -5.88 -13.70 -16.59
CA TRP A 80 -4.47 -13.36 -16.35
C TRP A 80 -3.52 -14.56 -16.58
N ASP A 81 -4.05 -15.73 -16.91
CA ASP A 81 -3.30 -17.01 -16.95
C ASP A 81 -2.07 -16.97 -17.89
N ASP A 82 -2.18 -16.30 -19.03
CA ASP A 82 -1.08 -16.14 -20.01
C ASP A 82 -0.05 -15.08 -19.58
N TYR A 83 -0.36 -14.30 -18.55
CA TYR A 83 0.41 -13.13 -18.10
C TYR A 83 0.98 -13.30 -16.67
N LEU A 84 0.92 -14.52 -16.12
CA LEU A 84 1.39 -14.80 -14.76
C LEU A 84 2.86 -14.38 -14.57
N LEU A 85 3.10 -13.51 -13.60
CA LEU A 85 4.42 -12.99 -13.23
C LEU A 85 5.26 -14.10 -12.60
N LEU A 86 4.64 -14.95 -11.77
CA LEU A 86 5.33 -16.12 -11.22
C LEU A 86 5.86 -17.04 -12.32
N HIS A 87 5.05 -17.29 -13.35
CA HIS A 87 5.48 -18.10 -14.48
C HIS A 87 6.62 -17.39 -15.25
N HIS A 88 6.50 -16.09 -15.50
CA HIS A 88 7.54 -15.32 -16.19
C HIS A 88 8.90 -15.41 -15.49
N PHE A 89 8.96 -15.18 -14.18
CA PHE A 89 10.23 -15.12 -13.44
C PHE A 89 10.74 -16.47 -12.96
N TYR A 90 9.85 -17.41 -12.64
CA TYR A 90 10.20 -18.65 -11.93
C TYR A 90 9.78 -19.92 -12.66
N GLY A 91 9.12 -19.82 -13.82
CA GLY A 91 8.65 -20.98 -14.59
C GLY A 91 7.35 -21.58 -14.03
N TYR A 92 6.90 -22.68 -14.65
CA TYR A 92 5.76 -23.45 -14.13
C TYR A 92 6.14 -24.16 -12.83
N PRO A 93 5.26 -24.18 -11.81
CA PRO A 93 5.53 -24.90 -10.58
C PRO A 93 5.59 -26.41 -10.83
N THR A 94 6.79 -26.98 -10.85
CA THR A 94 7.03 -28.37 -10.43
C THR A 94 6.78 -28.48 -8.92
N PRO A 95 6.35 -29.63 -8.39
CA PRO A 95 5.69 -29.70 -7.08
C PRO A 95 6.55 -29.10 -5.94
N ALA A 96 5.93 -28.10 -5.31
CA ALA A 96 6.23 -27.44 -4.04
C ALA A 96 7.69 -27.08 -3.75
N LEU A 97 8.05 -25.81 -3.97
CA LEU A 97 9.10 -25.16 -3.17
C LEU A 97 8.59 -25.07 -1.72
N THR A 98 8.80 -26.14 -0.97
CA THR A 98 8.55 -26.21 0.47
C THR A 98 9.50 -25.25 1.19
N ASP A 99 8.92 -24.45 2.08
CA ASP A 99 9.52 -23.61 3.14
C ASP A 99 10.35 -22.37 2.73
N ASN A 100 10.98 -22.36 1.55
CA ASN A 100 11.87 -21.26 1.16
C ASN A 100 11.19 -20.01 0.57
N ILE A 101 9.86 -20.00 0.47
CA ILE A 101 9.08 -18.87 -0.06
C ILE A 101 8.04 -18.38 0.95
N SER A 102 8.13 -18.76 2.22
CA SER A 102 7.13 -18.32 3.20
C SER A 102 7.23 -16.81 3.46
N LEU A 103 6.10 -16.10 3.36
CA LEU A 103 5.97 -14.70 3.78
C LEU A 103 6.42 -14.53 5.24
N GLU A 104 6.16 -15.51 6.10
CA GLU A 104 6.58 -15.52 7.51
C GLU A 104 8.09 -15.42 7.67
N ALA A 105 8.86 -16.06 6.78
CA ALA A 105 10.31 -16.00 6.84
C ALA A 105 10.82 -14.58 6.53
N LEU A 106 10.12 -13.82 5.69
CA LEU A 106 10.42 -12.41 5.45
C LEU A 106 9.97 -11.51 6.62
N LEU A 107 8.81 -11.81 7.23
CA LEU A 107 8.31 -11.08 8.41
C LEU A 107 9.23 -11.23 9.63
N ASN A 108 9.96 -12.35 9.71
CA ASN A 108 10.98 -12.66 10.70
C ASN A 108 12.41 -12.30 10.27
N SER A 109 12.60 -11.64 9.12
CA SER A 109 13.92 -11.18 8.69
C SER A 109 14.53 -10.23 9.73
N HIS A 110 15.85 -10.33 9.91
CA HIS A 110 16.63 -9.38 10.71
C HIS A 110 16.89 -8.08 9.93
N ASP A 111 16.66 -8.08 8.62
CA ASP A 111 16.71 -6.90 7.79
C ASP A 111 15.40 -6.11 7.94
N GLU A 112 15.51 -4.93 8.56
CA GLU A 112 14.36 -4.06 8.83
C GLU A 112 13.65 -3.65 7.53
N THR A 113 14.39 -3.44 6.45
CA THR A 113 13.81 -3.00 5.18
C THR A 113 13.02 -4.13 4.52
N ILE A 114 13.59 -5.33 4.48
CA ILE A 114 12.91 -6.52 3.94
C ILE A 114 11.65 -6.84 4.75
N SER A 115 11.76 -6.87 6.08
CA SER A 115 10.61 -7.15 6.94
C SER A 115 9.52 -6.08 6.80
N GLN A 116 9.87 -4.79 6.67
CA GLN A 116 8.89 -3.73 6.40
C GLN A 116 8.17 -3.92 5.07
N TYR A 117 8.86 -4.32 3.99
CA TYR A 117 8.18 -4.62 2.73
C TYR A 117 7.25 -5.82 2.84
N ALA A 118 7.66 -6.88 3.54
CA ALA A 118 6.84 -8.05 3.78
C ALA A 118 5.56 -7.71 4.56
N ILE A 119 5.67 -6.86 5.58
CA ILE A 119 4.52 -6.40 6.37
C ILE A 119 3.57 -5.58 5.50
N LYS A 120 4.09 -4.68 4.65
CA LYS A 120 3.25 -3.90 3.72
C LYS A 120 2.53 -4.83 2.74
N LEU A 121 3.22 -5.83 2.21
CA LEU A 121 2.63 -6.82 1.32
C LEU A 121 1.53 -7.63 2.02
N LEU A 122 1.76 -8.05 3.27
CA LEU A 122 0.75 -8.71 4.09
C LEU A 122 -0.51 -7.84 4.26
N ALA A 123 -0.34 -6.56 4.60
CA ALA A 123 -1.46 -5.62 4.74
C ALA A 123 -2.25 -5.47 3.43
N LEU A 124 -1.57 -5.45 2.28
CA LEU A 124 -2.20 -5.42 0.97
C LEU A 124 -2.99 -6.71 0.67
N SER A 125 -2.43 -7.87 1.01
CA SER A 125 -3.09 -9.18 0.84
C SER A 125 -4.36 -9.31 1.69
N CYS A 126 -4.36 -8.81 2.93
CA CYS A 126 -5.55 -8.81 3.80
C CYS A 126 -6.72 -8.01 3.20
N ASN A 127 -6.43 -6.96 2.43
CA ASN A 127 -7.48 -6.19 1.75
C ASN A 127 -8.08 -6.91 0.54
N LEU A 128 -7.39 -7.92 0.00
CA LEU A 128 -7.84 -8.69 -1.16
C LEU A 128 -8.79 -9.82 -0.75
N HIS A 129 -8.48 -10.50 0.35
CA HIS A 129 -9.29 -11.60 0.87
C HIS A 129 -9.86 -11.21 2.23
N LYS A 130 -11.10 -10.70 2.25
CA LYS A 130 -11.79 -10.29 3.49
C LYS A 130 -11.91 -11.40 4.56
N ASN A 131 -11.63 -12.65 4.20
CA ASN A 131 -11.74 -13.83 5.07
C ASN A 131 -10.48 -14.72 5.08
N ASP A 132 -9.30 -14.22 4.66
CA ASP A 132 -8.06 -15.00 4.81
C ASP A 132 -7.58 -14.95 6.28
N GLU A 133 -8.09 -15.90 7.07
CA GLU A 133 -7.84 -16.00 8.50
C GLU A 133 -6.34 -16.09 8.82
N HIS A 134 -5.56 -16.79 7.99
CA HIS A 134 -4.12 -16.93 8.18
C HIS A 134 -3.39 -15.59 8.02
N SER A 135 -3.69 -14.85 6.94
CA SER A 135 -3.10 -13.51 6.75
C SER A 135 -3.56 -12.53 7.83
N LEU A 136 -4.81 -12.61 8.31
CA LEU A 136 -5.30 -11.79 9.42
C LEU A 136 -4.61 -12.11 10.74
N GLN A 137 -4.37 -13.39 11.04
CA GLN A 137 -3.59 -13.82 12.21
C GLN A 137 -2.15 -13.32 12.13
N LEU A 138 -1.48 -13.47 10.98
CA LEU A 138 -0.15 -12.91 10.76
C LEU A 138 -0.15 -11.39 10.94
N LEU A 139 -1.15 -10.68 10.40
CA LEU A 139 -1.22 -9.24 10.54
C LEU A 139 -1.34 -8.83 12.01
N ALA A 140 -2.18 -9.51 12.79
CA ALA A 140 -2.31 -9.27 14.23
C ALA A 140 -0.99 -9.50 15.00
N LEU A 141 -0.18 -10.48 14.58
CA LEU A 141 1.14 -10.75 15.17
C LEU A 141 2.17 -9.68 14.83
N TYR A 142 2.17 -9.19 13.58
CA TYR A 142 3.21 -8.26 13.07
C TYR A 142 2.78 -6.79 13.03
N GLN A 143 1.55 -6.44 13.43
CA GLN A 143 1.04 -5.07 13.41
C GLN A 143 1.90 -4.08 14.21
N HIS A 144 2.54 -4.54 15.30
CA HIS A 144 3.41 -3.72 16.12
C HIS A 144 4.63 -3.19 15.35
N LYS A 145 5.01 -3.84 14.24
CA LYS A 145 6.10 -3.42 13.35
C LYS A 145 5.66 -2.38 12.29
N LEU A 146 4.35 -2.14 12.12
CA LEU A 146 3.82 -1.10 11.21
C LEU A 146 3.96 0.31 11.80
N VAL A 147 3.84 0.42 13.13
CA VAL A 147 3.88 1.70 13.82
C VAL A 147 5.31 1.92 14.29
N LYS A 148 6.00 2.87 13.66
CA LYS A 148 7.24 3.39 14.23
C LYS A 148 6.85 4.08 15.55
N PRO A 149 7.40 3.70 16.71
CA PRO A 149 7.14 4.46 17.92
C PRO A 149 7.60 5.90 17.68
N GLU A 150 6.68 6.85 17.75
CA GLU A 150 7.05 8.26 17.86
C GLU A 150 8.03 8.37 19.04
N PRO A 151 9.20 9.00 18.88
CA PRO A 151 10.05 9.26 20.02
C PRO A 151 9.25 10.17 20.96
N ILE A 152 8.91 9.65 22.14
CA ILE A 152 8.38 10.45 23.23
C ILE A 152 9.43 11.53 23.46
N LYS A 153 9.12 12.77 23.08
CA LYS A 153 9.89 13.93 23.53
C LYS A 153 9.74 13.92 25.05
N GLN A 154 10.80 13.59 25.76
CA GLN A 154 10.89 13.84 27.20
C GLN A 154 10.88 15.37 27.35
N ASP A 155 9.69 15.93 27.57
CA ASP A 155 9.55 17.24 28.20
C ASP A 155 9.89 17.02 29.67
N ASP A 156 11.18 17.15 29.99
CA ASP A 156 11.61 17.41 31.35
C ASP A 156 11.24 18.85 31.70
N ASP A 157 9.98 19.08 32.08
CA ASP A 157 9.65 20.10 33.08
C ASP A 157 8.38 19.73 33.86
N ILE A 158 8.58 18.96 34.93
CA ILE A 158 7.56 18.74 35.95
C ILE A 158 7.59 19.95 36.89
N THR A 159 6.66 20.89 36.71
CA THR A 159 6.17 21.68 37.85
C THR A 159 4.64 21.76 37.85
N GLY A 160 4.03 20.82 38.56
CA GLY A 160 3.02 21.13 39.58
C GLY A 160 1.68 21.75 39.16
N ARG A 161 0.68 20.85 39.10
CA ARG A 161 -0.57 20.90 39.92
C ARG A 161 -1.86 21.44 39.26
N SER A 162 -2.86 20.57 39.42
CA SER A 162 -4.28 20.80 39.72
C SER A 162 -5.28 20.78 38.57
N GLN A 163 -6.02 19.67 38.53
CA GLN A 163 -7.35 19.52 37.95
C GLN A 163 -8.27 20.64 38.43
N VAL A 164 -8.96 21.29 37.49
CA VAL A 164 -10.31 21.83 37.70
C VAL A 164 -11.10 21.54 36.43
N GLU A 165 -12.17 20.76 36.59
CA GLU A 165 -13.25 20.59 35.63
C GLU A 165 -13.86 21.95 35.30
N GLU A 166 -14.03 22.29 34.01
CA GLU A 166 -14.98 23.32 33.64
C GLU A 166 -15.88 22.86 32.50
N ARG A 167 -17.17 23.05 32.78
CA ARG A 167 -18.33 22.47 32.13
C ARG A 167 -18.55 23.10 30.77
N PHE A 168 -19.04 22.29 29.83
CA PHE A 168 -19.71 22.75 28.62
C PHE A 168 -20.87 23.68 29.00
N ILE A 169 -20.79 24.93 28.56
CA ILE A 169 -21.95 25.81 28.41
C ILE A 169 -22.28 25.79 26.92
N ILE A 170 -23.41 25.18 26.58
CA ILE A 170 -24.07 25.36 25.29
C ILE A 170 -25.08 26.48 25.50
N GLU A 171 -24.82 27.66 24.96
CA GLU A 171 -25.85 28.69 24.79
C GLU A 171 -26.41 28.58 23.36
N GLU A 172 -27.65 28.11 23.31
CA GLU A 172 -28.55 28.19 22.18
C GLU A 172 -29.20 29.59 22.23
N THR A 173 -29.10 30.38 21.17
CA THR A 173 -30.01 31.50 20.92
C THR A 173 -30.19 31.66 19.42
N ASP A 174 -31.34 31.16 18.94
CA ASP A 174 -32.03 31.70 17.78
C ASP A 174 -32.42 33.16 18.08
N GLU A 175 -32.18 34.08 17.15
CA GLU A 175 -33.27 34.75 16.45
C GLU A 175 -32.76 35.60 15.27
N VAL A 176 -33.59 35.55 14.24
CA VAL A 176 -33.45 36.10 12.89
C VAL A 176 -33.88 37.57 12.88
N GLU A 177 -33.15 38.44 12.18
CA GLU A 177 -33.81 39.55 11.48
C GLU A 177 -33.12 39.89 10.14
N ILE A 178 -33.96 39.87 9.10
CA ILE A 178 -33.65 40.09 7.69
C ILE A 178 -33.84 41.58 7.39
N SER A 179 -32.89 42.24 6.71
CA SER A 179 -33.26 43.10 5.57
C SER A 179 -32.11 43.56 4.68
N THR A 180 -32.25 43.14 3.42
CA THR A 180 -32.19 43.94 2.18
C THR A 180 -30.88 44.60 1.68
N ASN A 181 -30.35 43.94 0.63
CA ASN A 181 -30.32 44.44 -0.76
C ASN A 181 -29.11 45.29 -1.21
N LYS A 182 -28.25 44.71 -2.07
CA LYS A 182 -28.23 45.02 -3.53
C LYS A 182 -27.19 44.19 -4.30
N ARG A 183 -27.65 43.74 -5.48
CA ARG A 183 -26.93 43.07 -6.57
C ARG A 183 -25.82 43.93 -7.19
N GLN A 184 -24.78 43.27 -7.72
CA GLN A 184 -24.20 43.44 -9.07
C GLN A 184 -23.00 42.46 -9.21
N LEU A 185 -23.15 41.27 -9.81
CA LEU A 185 -23.04 40.93 -11.25
C LEU A 185 -21.81 41.50 -11.99
N TRP A 186 -20.84 40.59 -12.24
CA TRP A 186 -19.92 40.37 -13.38
C TRP A 186 -19.28 41.55 -14.14
N HIS A 187 -18.00 41.41 -14.49
CA HIS A 187 -17.55 41.25 -15.88
C HIS A 187 -16.02 41.04 -16.00
N THR A 188 -15.63 39.96 -16.66
CA THR A 188 -14.39 39.79 -17.42
C THR A 188 -14.51 40.49 -18.78
N PRO A 189 -13.40 40.97 -19.38
CA PRO A 189 -13.02 40.51 -20.75
C PRO A 189 -11.49 40.35 -20.89
N ALA A 190 -10.97 39.23 -21.45
CA ALA A 190 -10.75 38.88 -22.87
C ALA A 190 -9.45 39.47 -23.49
N LEU A 191 -8.60 38.55 -23.99
CA LEU A 191 -7.34 38.75 -24.74
C LEU A 191 -7.58 39.14 -26.22
N PRO A 192 -6.61 39.78 -26.90
CA PRO A 192 -6.54 39.86 -28.38
C PRO A 192 -5.89 38.58 -28.95
N SER A 193 -6.10 38.11 -30.18
CA SER A 193 -6.51 38.76 -31.45
C SER A 193 -7.27 37.77 -32.33
#